data_AF-A0A9W8FFQ3-F1
#
_entry.id   AF-A0A9W8FFQ3-F1
#
_cell.length_a   1.000
_cell.length_b   1.000
_cell.length_c   1.000
_cell.angle_alpha   90.00
_cell.angle_beta   90.00
_cell.angle_gamma   90.00
#
_symmetry.space_group_name_H-M   'P 1'
#
loop_
_entity.id
_entity.type
_entity.pdbx_description
1 polymer ?
#
loop_
_entity_poly.entity_id
_entity_poly.type
_entity_poly.pdbx_seq_one_letter_code
_entity_poly.pdbx_strand_id
1 'polypeptide(L)'
;MISIYRVRLRTGSVPISRLRLWKNNQNHSPNPNLRLVQTRHLGSSQFHHRQLQPGIPAGWNVAIGLELHIQLMAKKKLFSPASAKWNDSPNTNVALVDAGIPGSLPRLNPECVDLAARAVLGLDGKIQEYSSFDRKHYFYSDQPLGFQITQQRFPIGRGGKISIGPNEGLDHTRVVRIHQLQLEQDTAKSIHGVYPGYVLTDLNRAGVALLEIVSEPDIETPDEAALYVRKMQTLLRHIRVSHCNMEEGSMRCDVNVSVYRDGEHRLSGTRCELKNLNSLKVIRGAVSAEIRRQIELIDSGNLVEQETRGFDARQNKTFVVRSKEDAPDYRYMPEPDIPEVHLTDEWIEAAKAALPELPEAALVRIQEQYGLSKEAVETMLAEPGCIDLFESVAKGRNARTVAAWVTSEVFGQLSYRTQRLQDSTLTASQLAGLLDALENKMVTSAQAKQLLMKYMNGESQNVSDLIKAHGWKIIDDESKLVDIANELLSTHPKEVTGYLKGQKRRLNFFVGKVMAATKGQARPQDVSRIVQELLEQKR
;
A
#
# COMPACT_ATOMS: atom_id res chain seq x y z
N MET A 1 -7.25 18.81 59.73
CA MET A 1 -8.49 18.01 59.77
C MET A 1 -8.39 16.95 58.68
N ILE A 2 -8.00 15.73 59.05
CA ILE A 2 -7.90 14.58 58.14
C ILE A 2 -9.10 13.69 58.47
N SER A 3 -10.12 13.71 57.62
CA SER A 3 -11.26 12.82 57.76
C SER A 3 -10.99 11.52 57.01
N ILE A 4 -10.71 10.48 57.79
CA ILE A 4 -10.62 9.09 57.34
C ILE A 4 -12.05 8.55 57.24
N TYR A 5 -12.53 8.28 56.03
CA TYR A 5 -13.76 7.51 55.82
C TYR A 5 -13.42 6.06 55.47
N ARG A 6 -13.64 5.17 56.44
CA ARG A 6 -13.72 3.72 56.24
C ARG A 6 -15.08 3.38 55.63
N VAL A 7 -15.10 2.83 54.42
CA VAL A 7 -16.30 2.16 53.88
C VAL A 7 -16.14 0.66 54.03
N ARG A 8 -17.10 0.06 54.73
CA ARG A 8 -17.19 -1.34 55.13
C ARG A 8 -17.93 -2.10 54.02
N LEU A 9 -17.29 -3.08 53.39
CA LEU A 9 -17.94 -4.00 52.45
C LEU A 9 -18.96 -4.87 53.21
N ARG A 10 -20.24 -4.78 52.83
CA ARG A 10 -21.27 -5.75 53.24
C ARG A 10 -21.30 -6.87 52.21
N THR A 11 -20.92 -8.05 52.66
CA THR A 11 -21.14 -9.32 51.98
C THR A 11 -22.63 -9.67 52.06
N GLY A 12 -23.26 -9.87 50.89
CA GLY A 12 -24.62 -10.37 50.78
C GLY A 12 -24.64 -11.52 49.78
N SER A 13 -24.76 -12.73 50.30
CA SER A 13 -24.99 -13.97 49.54
C SER A 13 -26.46 -14.04 49.12
N VAL A 14 -26.72 -14.38 47.85
CA VAL A 14 -28.07 -14.70 47.34
C VAL A 14 -28.04 -16.14 46.81
N PRO A 15 -28.96 -17.02 47.25
CA PRO A 15 -28.92 -18.44 46.90
C PRO A 15 -29.52 -18.74 45.51
N ILE A 16 -28.89 -19.73 44.88
CA ILE A 16 -29.32 -20.40 43.65
C ILE A 16 -30.67 -21.07 43.86
N SER A 17 -31.66 -20.79 43.00
CA SER A 17 -32.72 -21.76 42.73
C SER A 17 -33.42 -21.57 41.38
N ARG A 18 -33.60 -22.72 40.71
CA ARG A 18 -34.61 -23.09 39.70
C ARG A 18 -34.36 -22.76 38.22
N LEU A 19 -33.73 -23.76 37.58
CA LEU A 19 -34.14 -24.26 36.26
C LEU A 19 -35.66 -24.41 36.17
N ARG A 20 -36.26 -23.87 35.10
CA ARG A 20 -37.50 -24.41 34.52
C ARG A 20 -37.37 -24.52 33.01
N LEU A 21 -37.53 -25.78 32.58
CA LEU A 21 -37.76 -26.23 31.21
C LEU A 21 -38.92 -25.48 30.56
N TRP A 22 -38.71 -25.01 29.34
CA TRP A 22 -39.79 -24.69 28.40
C TRP A 22 -39.84 -25.80 27.35
N LYS A 23 -40.75 -26.74 27.57
CA LYS A 23 -41.29 -27.65 26.55
C LYS A 23 -42.68 -27.10 26.21
N ASN A 24 -42.93 -26.87 24.92
CA ASN A 24 -44.22 -26.83 24.23
C ASN A 24 -43.93 -26.35 22.80
N ASN A 25 -44.56 -26.81 21.73
CA ASN A 25 -45.45 -27.93 21.47
C ASN A 25 -45.51 -27.94 19.93
N GLN A 26 -45.04 -28.98 19.24
CA GLN A 26 -45.33 -29.16 17.82
C GLN A 26 -46.60 -30.00 17.72
N ASN A 27 -47.68 -29.39 17.22
CA ASN A 27 -48.83 -30.10 16.66
C ASN A 27 -49.08 -29.51 15.26
N HIS A 28 -48.63 -30.24 14.25
CA HIS A 28 -48.90 -29.97 12.85
C HIS A 28 -50.04 -30.86 12.34
N SER A 29 -51.06 -30.22 11.78
CA SER A 29 -51.86 -30.64 10.62
C SER A 29 -52.69 -29.41 10.22
N PRO A 30 -52.86 -29.07 8.92
CA PRO A 30 -53.73 -29.90 8.08
C PRO A 30 -53.43 -29.96 6.56
N ASN A 31 -54.03 -31.00 5.98
CA ASN A 31 -54.66 -31.16 4.67
C ASN A 31 -53.85 -31.42 3.37
N PRO A 32 -54.26 -32.44 2.57
CA PRO A 32 -53.61 -32.86 1.35
C PRO A 32 -54.26 -32.18 0.13
N ASN A 33 -53.47 -31.50 -0.68
CA ASN A 33 -53.83 -31.16 -2.06
C ASN A 33 -52.60 -30.65 -2.80
N LEU A 34 -51.75 -31.57 -3.26
CA LEU A 34 -50.76 -31.25 -4.30
C LEU A 34 -50.77 -32.37 -5.35
N ARG A 35 -51.33 -32.02 -6.51
CA ARG A 35 -51.37 -32.82 -7.73
C ARG A 35 -49.94 -33.02 -8.25
N LEU A 36 -49.68 -34.26 -8.67
CA LEU A 36 -48.56 -34.64 -9.53
C LEU A 36 -48.55 -33.77 -10.80
N VAL A 37 -47.44 -33.06 -11.03
CA VAL A 37 -47.05 -32.56 -12.34
C VAL A 37 -45.68 -33.14 -12.67
N GLN A 38 -45.63 -33.80 -13.82
CA GLN A 38 -44.51 -34.55 -14.38
C GLN A 38 -43.21 -33.75 -14.42
N THR A 39 -42.14 -34.45 -14.06
CA THR A 39 -40.74 -34.07 -14.24
C THR A 39 -40.42 -33.79 -15.71
N ARG A 40 -39.95 -32.58 -16.00
CA ARG A 40 -39.16 -32.28 -17.21
C ARG A 40 -37.70 -32.11 -16.79
N HIS A 41 -36.84 -32.92 -17.40
CA HIS A 41 -35.40 -32.80 -17.35
C HIS A 41 -34.93 -31.40 -17.73
N LEU A 42 -34.16 -30.76 -16.85
CA LEU A 42 -33.26 -29.67 -17.18
C LEU A 42 -31.97 -29.81 -16.36
N GLY A 43 -30.87 -30.03 -17.09
CA GLY A 43 -29.55 -29.50 -16.78
C GLY A 43 -28.83 -30.08 -15.58
N SER A 44 -27.93 -31.03 -15.84
CA SER A 44 -26.77 -31.35 -15.01
C SER A 44 -26.08 -30.08 -14.49
N SER A 45 -26.05 -29.90 -13.18
CA SER A 45 -25.23 -28.90 -12.50
C SER A 45 -23.76 -29.12 -12.87
N GLN A 46 -23.16 -28.14 -13.54
CA GLN A 46 -21.72 -28.10 -13.80
C GLN A 46 -20.98 -28.09 -12.46
N PHE A 47 -20.45 -29.25 -12.08
CA PHE A 47 -19.35 -29.33 -11.13
C PHE A 47 -18.22 -28.48 -11.69
N HIS A 48 -18.00 -27.31 -11.09
CA HIS A 48 -16.80 -26.52 -11.36
C HIS A 48 -15.63 -27.37 -10.85
N HIS A 49 -14.85 -27.93 -11.78
CA HIS A 49 -13.55 -28.49 -11.47
C HIS A 49 -12.69 -27.35 -10.90
N ARG A 50 -12.64 -27.24 -9.56
CA ARG A 50 -11.70 -26.40 -8.85
C ARG A 50 -10.31 -26.92 -9.22
N GLN A 51 -9.54 -26.12 -9.96
CA GLN A 51 -8.14 -26.44 -10.19
C GLN A 51 -7.45 -26.57 -8.83
N LEU A 52 -6.68 -27.65 -8.64
CA LEU A 52 -5.89 -27.88 -7.43
C LEU A 52 -5.00 -26.65 -7.18
N GLN A 53 -5.22 -25.95 -6.07
CA GLN A 53 -4.42 -24.79 -5.71
C GLN A 53 -2.97 -25.25 -5.46
N PRO A 54 -1.96 -24.62 -6.09
CA PRO A 54 -0.57 -25.05 -5.94
C PRO A 54 -0.15 -25.10 -4.46
N GLY A 55 0.18 -26.29 -3.96
CA GLY A 55 0.68 -26.48 -2.60
C GLY A 55 -0.37 -26.79 -1.52
N ILE A 56 -1.66 -26.89 -1.86
CA ILE A 56 -2.71 -27.39 -0.95
C ILE A 56 -3.14 -28.79 -1.43
N PRO A 57 -2.98 -29.85 -0.60
CA PRO A 57 -3.38 -31.20 -0.98
C PRO A 57 -4.89 -31.30 -1.27
N ALA A 58 -5.27 -32.25 -2.13
CA ALA A 58 -6.68 -32.52 -2.42
C ALA A 58 -7.46 -32.89 -1.15
N GLY A 59 -8.72 -32.43 -1.04
CA GLY A 59 -9.55 -32.65 0.15
C GLY A 59 -9.44 -31.56 1.22
N TRP A 60 -8.57 -30.57 1.03
CA TRP A 60 -8.34 -29.46 1.95
C TRP A 60 -8.76 -28.11 1.37
N ASN A 61 -9.29 -27.27 2.24
CA ASN A 61 -9.60 -25.87 1.99
C ASN A 61 -8.91 -24.99 3.03
N VAL A 62 -8.77 -23.70 2.72
CA VAL A 62 -8.14 -22.71 3.58
C VAL A 62 -9.05 -21.50 3.71
N ALA A 63 -9.13 -20.95 4.92
CA ALA A 63 -9.76 -19.67 5.19
C ALA A 63 -8.74 -18.75 5.87
N ILE A 64 -8.48 -17.61 5.22
CA ILE A 64 -7.50 -16.61 5.64
C ILE A 64 -8.19 -15.27 5.82
N GLY A 65 -7.98 -14.63 6.97
CA GLY A 65 -8.43 -13.26 7.26
C GLY A 65 -7.25 -12.38 7.66
N LEU A 66 -7.27 -11.12 7.27
CA LEU A 66 -6.17 -10.18 7.52
C LEU A 66 -6.64 -9.02 8.40
N GLU A 67 -5.76 -8.61 9.29
CA GLU A 67 -5.89 -7.43 10.13
C GLU A 67 -4.75 -6.47 9.78
N LEU A 68 -5.11 -5.34 9.17
CA LEU A 68 -4.15 -4.35 8.70
C LEU A 68 -4.18 -3.14 9.61
N HIS A 69 -3.05 -2.80 10.21
CA HIS A 69 -2.91 -1.57 10.97
C HIS A 69 -2.23 -0.50 10.10
N ILE A 70 -2.98 0.53 9.76
CA ILE A 70 -2.55 1.58 8.83
C ILE A 70 -2.28 2.87 9.61
N GLN A 71 -1.04 3.36 9.58
CA GLN A 71 -0.72 4.66 10.17
C GLN A 71 -1.27 5.77 9.29
N LEU A 72 -2.22 6.55 9.81
CA LEU A 72 -2.83 7.66 9.08
C LEU A 72 -1.82 8.80 8.89
N MET A 73 -1.85 9.45 7.73
CA MET A 73 -0.93 10.54 7.40
C MET A 73 -1.36 11.92 7.97
N ALA A 74 -2.06 11.92 9.10
CA ALA A 74 -2.46 13.15 9.79
C ALA A 74 -1.23 13.91 10.31
N LYS A 75 -1.31 15.23 10.38
CA LYS A 75 -0.18 16.06 10.88
C LYS A 75 -0.04 15.95 12.40
N LYS A 76 -1.15 15.77 13.11
CA LYS A 76 -1.22 15.64 14.56
C LYS A 76 -1.74 14.27 14.96
N LYS A 77 -1.38 13.84 16.17
CA LYS A 77 -1.79 12.57 16.77
C LYS A 77 -3.31 12.47 16.96
N LEU A 78 -3.80 11.25 17.19
CA LEU A 78 -5.25 10.97 17.20
C LEU A 78 -5.99 11.72 18.30
N PHE A 79 -5.37 11.81 19.48
CA PHE A 79 -5.96 12.41 20.68
C PHE A 79 -5.11 13.52 21.31
N SER A 80 -4.08 13.99 20.59
CA SER A 80 -3.04 14.87 21.11
C SER A 80 -2.67 15.94 20.10
N PRO A 81 -2.33 17.17 20.54
CA PRO A 81 -1.89 18.23 19.64
C PRO A 81 -0.47 18.02 19.10
N ALA A 82 0.29 17.06 19.62
CA ALA A 82 1.66 16.79 19.21
C ALA A 82 1.74 16.31 17.75
N SER A 83 2.90 16.54 17.14
CA SER A 83 3.23 16.07 15.79
C SER A 83 3.10 14.55 15.70
N ALA A 84 2.57 14.05 14.58
CA ALA A 84 2.53 12.62 14.28
C ALA A 84 3.84 12.09 13.66
N LYS A 85 4.86 12.95 13.50
CA LYS A 85 6.20 12.52 13.06
C LYS A 85 6.83 11.64 14.13
N TRP A 86 7.46 10.55 13.70
CA TRP A 86 8.03 9.55 14.61
C TRP A 86 9.53 9.33 14.41
N ASN A 87 10.12 9.90 13.35
CA ASN A 87 11.53 9.75 12.99
C ASN A 87 12.41 10.94 13.45
N ASP A 88 11.83 11.90 14.17
CA ASP A 88 12.59 12.96 14.84
C ASP A 88 13.35 12.41 16.07
N SER A 89 14.14 13.26 16.73
CA SER A 89 14.87 12.85 17.94
C SER A 89 13.93 12.26 19.02
N PRO A 90 14.36 11.23 19.78
CA PRO A 90 13.48 10.55 20.72
C PRO A 90 12.77 11.48 21.71
N ASN A 91 11.50 11.21 21.98
CA ASN A 91 10.65 11.94 22.94
C ASN A 91 10.52 13.46 22.68
N THR A 92 10.64 13.92 21.43
CA THR A 92 10.45 15.34 21.06
C THR A 92 9.04 15.67 20.57
N ASN A 93 8.29 14.67 20.11
CA ASN A 93 6.92 14.79 19.60
C ASN A 93 5.93 14.21 20.61
N VAL A 94 5.90 14.74 21.84
CA VAL A 94 5.14 14.17 22.97
C VAL A 94 4.39 15.27 23.72
N ALA A 95 3.08 15.11 23.90
CA ALA A 95 2.26 15.92 24.79
C ALA A 95 2.00 15.19 26.13
N LEU A 96 1.42 15.90 27.11
CA LEU A 96 1.10 15.33 28.43
C LEU A 96 0.23 14.07 28.36
N VAL A 97 -0.75 14.05 27.46
CA VAL A 97 -1.63 12.89 27.26
C VAL A 97 -0.90 11.70 26.64
N ASP A 98 0.06 11.96 25.73
CA ASP A 98 0.86 10.90 25.10
C ASP A 98 1.75 10.20 26.12
N ALA A 99 2.20 10.93 27.15
CA ALA A 99 3.02 10.41 28.24
C ALA A 99 2.19 9.87 29.42
N GLY A 100 0.85 9.89 29.35
CA GLY A 100 -0.02 9.42 30.41
C GLY A 100 0.10 10.21 31.72
N ILE A 101 0.37 11.51 31.64
CA ILE A 101 0.50 12.37 32.82
C ILE A 101 -0.87 12.50 33.53
N PRO A 102 -0.93 12.31 34.86
CA PRO A 102 -2.17 12.43 35.61
C PRO A 102 -2.88 13.78 35.38
N GLY A 103 -4.18 13.72 35.10
CA GLY A 103 -5.02 14.90 34.82
C GLY A 103 -5.04 15.36 33.36
N SER A 104 -4.29 14.72 32.47
CA SER A 104 -4.41 14.93 31.02
C SER A 104 -5.66 14.24 30.45
N LEU A 105 -6.26 14.82 29.41
CA LEU A 105 -7.45 14.28 28.73
C LEU A 105 -7.22 14.19 27.21
N PRO A 106 -7.75 13.14 26.55
CA PRO A 106 -7.67 12.99 25.11
C PRO A 106 -8.59 13.98 24.37
N ARG A 107 -8.14 14.46 23.20
CA ARG A 107 -8.97 15.28 22.30
C ARG A 107 -8.89 14.76 20.87
N LEU A 108 -9.99 14.19 20.37
CA LEU A 108 -10.08 13.61 19.02
C LEU A 108 -9.66 14.63 17.94
N ASN A 109 -8.82 14.17 17.02
CA ASN A 109 -8.38 14.92 15.84
C ASN A 109 -9.34 14.69 14.66
N PRO A 110 -10.07 15.73 14.18
CA PRO A 110 -10.97 15.61 13.03
C PRO A 110 -10.27 15.15 11.74
N GLU A 111 -9.01 15.53 11.53
CA GLU A 111 -8.24 15.11 10.35
C GLU A 111 -8.10 13.58 10.29
N CYS A 112 -7.96 12.91 11.44
CA CYS A 112 -7.91 11.45 11.49
C CYS A 112 -9.27 10.83 11.14
N VAL A 113 -10.37 11.47 11.53
CA VAL A 113 -11.73 11.03 11.19
C VAL A 113 -11.99 11.19 9.68
N ASP A 114 -11.58 12.32 9.09
CA ASP A 114 -11.67 12.56 7.65
C ASP A 114 -10.90 11.49 6.85
N LEU A 115 -9.67 11.18 7.26
CA LEU A 115 -8.82 10.16 6.62
C LEU A 115 -9.42 8.75 6.78
N ALA A 116 -9.96 8.42 7.95
CA ALA A 116 -10.62 7.14 8.17
C ALA A 116 -11.88 6.99 7.31
N ALA A 117 -12.74 8.01 7.27
CA ALA A 117 -13.94 8.01 6.41
C ALA A 117 -13.58 7.89 4.93
N ARG A 118 -12.52 8.55 4.48
CA ARG A 118 -12.02 8.39 3.11
C ARG A 118 -11.62 6.94 2.81
N ALA A 119 -10.96 6.26 3.75
CA ALA A 119 -10.63 4.84 3.61
C ALA A 119 -11.88 3.95 3.57
N VAL A 120 -12.87 4.21 4.43
CA VAL A 120 -14.16 3.48 4.43
C VAL A 120 -14.83 3.59 3.06
N LEU A 121 -14.95 4.80 2.52
CA LEU A 121 -15.58 5.04 1.22
C LEU A 121 -14.77 4.46 0.06
N GLY A 122 -13.44 4.58 0.10
CA GLY A 122 -12.55 4.01 -0.91
C GLY A 122 -12.59 2.48 -0.98
N LEU A 123 -13.02 1.83 0.09
CA LEU A 123 -13.24 0.39 0.17
C LEU A 123 -14.70 -0.01 -0.08
N ASP A 124 -15.53 0.89 -0.60
CA ASP A 124 -16.97 0.67 -0.83
C ASP A 124 -17.71 0.27 0.47
N GLY A 125 -17.20 0.75 1.62
CA GLY A 125 -17.75 0.52 2.95
C GLY A 125 -18.77 1.57 3.37
N LYS A 126 -19.48 1.30 4.47
CA LYS A 126 -20.47 2.21 5.04
C LYS A 126 -19.92 2.92 6.28
N ILE A 127 -19.78 4.24 6.19
CA ILE A 127 -19.52 5.11 7.35
C ILE A 127 -20.71 4.97 8.32
N GLN A 128 -20.41 4.77 9.61
CA GLN A 128 -21.45 4.69 10.64
C GLN A 128 -21.86 6.10 11.08
N GLU A 129 -23.16 6.35 11.23
CA GLU A 129 -23.67 7.63 11.74
C GLU A 129 -23.20 7.90 13.18
N TYR A 130 -23.06 6.84 13.98
CA TYR A 130 -22.56 6.90 15.35
C TYR A 130 -21.27 6.09 15.48
N SER A 131 -20.26 6.71 16.07
CA SER A 131 -18.99 6.06 16.40
C SER A 131 -18.55 6.43 17.81
N SER A 132 -17.97 5.47 18.53
CA SER A 132 -17.55 5.67 19.93
C SER A 132 -16.21 5.00 20.19
N PHE A 133 -15.47 5.52 21.15
CA PHE A 133 -14.19 4.94 21.56
C PHE A 133 -14.31 4.04 22.78
N ASP A 134 -13.33 3.15 22.89
CA ASP A 134 -13.19 2.07 23.85
C ASP A 134 -11.79 2.06 24.42
N ARG A 135 -11.66 1.69 25.69
CA ARG A 135 -10.37 1.38 26.31
C ARG A 135 -10.11 -0.11 26.25
N LYS A 136 -9.03 -0.51 25.58
CA LYS A 136 -8.46 -1.86 25.59
C LYS A 136 -7.33 -1.91 26.62
N HIS A 137 -7.58 -2.50 27.78
CA HIS A 137 -6.66 -2.46 28.92
C HIS A 137 -5.57 -3.53 28.81
N TYR A 138 -4.32 -3.11 28.81
CA TYR A 138 -3.17 -3.99 28.99
C TYR A 138 -1.97 -3.16 29.46
N PHE A 139 -1.10 -3.78 30.26
CA PHE A 139 0.10 -3.14 30.75
C PHE A 139 1.30 -3.55 29.90
N TYR A 140 1.95 -2.57 29.31
CA TYR A 140 3.24 -2.74 28.64
C TYR A 140 4.03 -1.43 28.72
N SER A 141 5.36 -1.48 28.66
CA SER A 141 6.22 -0.30 28.81
C SER A 141 6.01 0.76 27.73
N ASP A 142 5.47 0.35 26.57
CA ASP A 142 5.18 1.22 25.44
C ASP A 142 3.75 1.77 25.42
N GLN A 143 2.92 1.40 26.39
CA GLN A 143 1.53 1.85 26.54
C GLN A 143 1.38 2.69 27.81
N PRO A 144 1.74 4.00 27.76
CA PRO A 144 1.85 4.84 28.96
C PRO A 144 0.52 5.04 29.71
N LEU A 145 -0.62 4.96 29.01
CA LEU A 145 -1.96 5.07 29.61
C LEU A 145 -2.39 3.81 30.38
N GLY A 146 -1.71 2.66 30.19
CA GLY A 146 -2.17 1.36 30.70
C GLY A 146 -3.42 0.80 29.98
N PHE A 147 -3.88 1.48 28.94
CA PHE A 147 -4.90 1.05 28.00
C PHE A 147 -4.70 1.76 26.66
N GLN A 148 -5.10 1.10 25.57
CA GLN A 148 -5.17 1.70 24.23
C GLN A 148 -6.58 2.21 23.97
N ILE A 149 -6.73 3.44 23.49
CA ILE A 149 -8.01 3.94 23.00
C ILE A 149 -8.22 3.41 21.57
N THR A 150 -9.29 2.65 21.35
CA THR A 150 -9.66 1.97 20.09
C THR A 150 -11.19 2.02 19.87
N GLN A 151 -11.76 1.30 18.91
CA GLN A 151 -13.21 1.19 18.71
C GLN A 151 -13.64 -0.28 18.56
N GLN A 152 -14.16 -0.88 19.64
CA GLN A 152 -14.63 -2.26 19.64
C GLN A 152 -16.11 -2.34 19.24
N ARG A 153 -16.95 -1.45 19.79
CA ARG A 153 -18.41 -1.54 19.67
C ARG A 153 -18.96 -0.79 18.46
N PHE A 154 -18.56 0.46 18.31
CA PHE A 154 -19.07 1.39 17.30
C PHE A 154 -17.92 1.92 16.43
N PRO A 155 -17.38 1.07 15.54
CA PRO A 155 -16.28 1.44 14.64
C PRO A 155 -16.72 2.51 13.64
N ILE A 156 -15.75 3.27 13.12
CA ILE A 156 -16.00 4.34 12.15
C ILE A 156 -16.63 3.85 10.84
N GLY A 157 -16.34 2.62 10.43
CA GLY A 157 -16.91 2.02 9.22
C GLY A 157 -17.15 0.52 9.34
N ARG A 158 -18.15 0.04 8.60
CA ARG A 158 -18.49 -1.38 8.47
C ARG A 158 -18.71 -1.77 7.02
N GLY A 159 -18.44 -3.03 6.71
CA GLY A 159 -18.59 -3.52 5.34
C GLY A 159 -17.55 -2.94 4.39
N GLY A 160 -17.73 -3.25 3.11
CA GLY A 160 -16.81 -2.90 2.04
C GLY A 160 -16.24 -4.14 1.37
N LYS A 161 -15.46 -3.92 0.32
CA LYS A 161 -14.86 -4.99 -0.47
C LYS A 161 -13.67 -4.49 -1.28
N ILE A 162 -12.78 -5.41 -1.59
CA ILE A 162 -11.72 -5.20 -2.57
C ILE A 162 -11.60 -6.44 -3.45
N SER A 163 -11.49 -6.23 -4.76
CA SER A 163 -11.37 -7.32 -5.73
C SER A 163 -9.91 -7.47 -6.14
N ILE A 164 -9.33 -8.66 -5.99
CA ILE A 164 -8.04 -9.03 -6.57
C ILE A 164 -8.29 -10.02 -7.71
N GLY A 165 -7.54 -9.94 -8.81
CA GLY A 165 -7.85 -10.79 -9.95
C GLY A 165 -6.76 -10.90 -11.00
N PRO A 166 -7.15 -11.20 -12.26
CA PRO A 166 -6.19 -11.42 -13.34
C PRO A 166 -5.34 -10.22 -13.71
N ASN A 167 -5.83 -9.02 -13.41
CA ASN A 167 -5.06 -7.79 -13.59
C ASN A 167 -3.83 -7.75 -12.68
N GLU A 168 -3.87 -8.45 -11.55
CA GLU A 168 -2.82 -8.53 -10.55
C GLU A 168 -2.02 -9.86 -10.61
N GLY A 169 -2.29 -10.70 -11.63
CA GLY A 169 -1.56 -11.95 -11.88
C GLY A 169 -2.21 -13.21 -11.32
N LEU A 170 -3.49 -13.16 -10.92
CA LEU A 170 -4.28 -14.36 -10.62
C LEU A 170 -4.93 -14.95 -11.88
N ASP A 171 -5.33 -16.20 -11.83
CA ASP A 171 -6.14 -16.86 -12.87
C ASP A 171 -7.65 -16.62 -12.70
N HIS A 172 -8.06 -16.15 -11.52
CA HIS A 172 -9.45 -15.91 -11.15
C HIS A 172 -9.61 -14.56 -10.45
N THR A 173 -10.85 -14.10 -10.30
CA THR A 173 -11.19 -12.93 -9.47
C THR A 173 -11.65 -13.38 -8.09
N ARG A 174 -11.09 -12.79 -7.05
CA ARG A 174 -11.48 -12.95 -5.65
C ARG A 174 -11.95 -11.61 -5.10
N VAL A 175 -13.18 -11.58 -4.59
CA VAL A 175 -13.70 -10.46 -3.82
C VAL A 175 -13.45 -10.74 -2.34
N VAL A 176 -12.67 -9.89 -1.69
CA VAL A 176 -12.40 -9.94 -0.26
C VAL A 176 -13.25 -8.89 0.42
N ARG A 177 -14.19 -9.32 1.28
CA ARG A 177 -15.05 -8.39 2.02
C ARG A 177 -14.32 -7.80 3.22
N ILE A 178 -14.70 -6.58 3.59
CA ILE A 178 -14.20 -5.89 4.78
C ILE A 178 -15.25 -6.04 5.89
N HIS A 179 -14.82 -6.49 7.06
CA HIS A 179 -15.68 -6.62 8.23
C HIS A 179 -15.93 -5.23 8.85
N GLN A 180 -14.84 -4.55 9.23
CA GLN A 180 -14.89 -3.23 9.83
C GLN A 180 -13.57 -2.47 9.66
N LEU A 181 -13.67 -1.15 9.86
CA LEU A 181 -12.55 -0.24 9.98
C LEU A 181 -12.69 0.52 11.30
N GLN A 182 -11.64 0.57 12.12
CA GLN A 182 -11.67 1.21 13.43
C GLN A 182 -10.44 2.11 13.64
N LEU A 183 -10.67 3.25 14.29
CA LEU A 183 -9.61 4.17 14.71
C LEU A 183 -9.01 3.73 16.05
N GLU A 184 -7.69 3.77 16.16
CA GLU A 184 -7.00 3.48 17.42
C GLU A 184 -5.67 4.21 17.60
N GLN A 185 -5.18 4.25 18.82
CA GLN A 185 -3.85 4.79 19.16
C GLN A 185 -2.75 3.78 18.86
N ASP A 186 -1.66 4.22 18.23
CA ASP A 186 -0.42 3.45 18.21
C ASP A 186 0.31 3.50 19.56
N THR A 187 1.14 2.48 19.80
CA THR A 187 2.01 2.39 20.98
C THR A 187 3.33 3.12 20.75
N ALA A 188 4.04 3.38 21.84
CA ALA A 188 5.42 3.86 21.78
C ALA A 188 6.35 2.82 21.11
N LYS A 189 7.60 3.20 20.85
CA LYS A 189 8.61 2.28 20.34
C LYS A 189 9.48 1.79 21.50
N SER A 190 9.49 0.47 21.73
CA SER A 190 10.45 -0.18 22.63
C SER A 190 11.73 -0.55 21.86
N ILE A 191 12.89 -0.17 22.39
CA ILE A 191 14.20 -0.40 21.79
C ILE A 191 15.04 -1.25 22.75
N HIS A 192 15.36 -2.45 22.32
CA HIS A 192 16.12 -3.43 23.09
C HIS A 192 17.59 -3.41 22.70
N GLY A 193 18.48 -3.83 23.61
CA GLY A 193 19.89 -4.12 23.29
C GLY A 193 20.81 -2.90 23.12
N VAL A 194 20.33 -1.68 23.40
CA VAL A 194 21.18 -0.48 23.42
C VAL A 194 22.03 -0.45 24.69
N TYR A 195 21.42 -0.77 25.84
CA TYR A 195 22.10 -0.93 27.12
C TYR A 195 21.76 -2.30 27.71
N PRO A 196 22.76 -3.09 28.16
CA PRO A 196 22.51 -4.37 28.80
C PRO A 196 21.57 -4.23 29.99
N GLY A 197 20.49 -5.02 30.02
CA GLY A 197 19.50 -5.03 31.10
C GLY A 197 18.44 -3.92 31.03
N TYR A 198 18.45 -3.06 30.01
CA TYR A 198 17.45 -1.99 29.85
C TYR A 198 16.70 -2.09 28.53
N VAL A 199 15.46 -1.62 28.54
CA VAL A 199 14.64 -1.36 27.35
C VAL A 199 14.38 0.14 27.31
N LEU A 200 14.80 0.80 26.23
CA LEU A 200 14.54 2.22 26.04
C LEU A 200 13.16 2.38 25.40
N THR A 201 12.41 3.39 25.83
CA THR A 201 11.09 3.70 25.27
C THR A 201 11.11 5.08 24.62
N ASP A 202 10.68 5.16 23.36
CA ASP A 202 10.49 6.40 22.63
C ASP A 202 8.99 6.65 22.39
N LEU A 203 8.46 7.69 23.03
CA LEU A 203 7.06 8.08 23.03
C LEU A 203 6.65 8.90 21.79
N ASN A 204 7.57 9.20 20.87
CA ASN A 204 7.23 9.95 19.64
C ASN A 204 6.04 9.33 18.89
N ARG A 205 5.98 8.00 18.81
CA ARG A 205 4.91 7.25 18.13
C ARG A 205 3.65 7.05 18.98
N ALA A 206 3.75 7.15 20.32
CA ALA A 206 2.61 6.93 21.20
C ALA A 206 1.47 7.90 20.87
N GLY A 207 0.27 7.39 20.63
CA GLY A 207 -0.91 8.19 20.30
C GLY A 207 -1.04 8.61 18.83
N VAL A 208 -0.10 8.22 17.96
CA VAL A 208 -0.27 8.37 16.50
C VAL A 208 -1.52 7.60 16.06
N ALA A 209 -2.26 8.13 15.08
CA ALA A 209 -3.50 7.54 14.63
C ALA A 209 -3.25 6.29 13.76
N LEU A 210 -3.88 5.18 14.14
CA LEU A 210 -4.01 3.98 13.33
C LEU A 210 -5.44 3.81 12.87
N LEU A 211 -5.58 3.26 11.67
CA LEU A 211 -6.81 2.68 11.17
C LEU A 211 -6.58 1.17 11.05
N GLU A 212 -7.23 0.39 11.91
CA GLU A 212 -7.26 -1.06 11.78
C GLU A 212 -8.36 -1.45 10.79
N ILE A 213 -8.00 -2.24 9.79
CA ILE A 213 -8.90 -2.74 8.74
C ILE A 213 -8.94 -4.25 8.84
N VAL A 214 -10.09 -4.80 9.19
CA VAL A 214 -10.30 -6.23 9.38
C VAL A 214 -11.04 -6.79 8.17
N SER A 215 -10.47 -7.79 7.50
CA SER A 215 -11.13 -8.49 6.41
C SER A 215 -12.03 -9.62 6.93
N GLU A 216 -13.06 -9.97 6.17
CA GLU A 216 -13.69 -11.28 6.26
C GLU A 216 -12.68 -12.37 5.83
N PRO A 217 -12.84 -13.63 6.27
CA PRO A 217 -11.89 -14.71 5.98
C PRO A 217 -12.07 -15.29 4.56
N ASP A 218 -12.18 -14.43 3.55
CA ASP A 218 -12.50 -14.76 2.15
C ASP A 218 -11.29 -15.23 1.33
N ILE A 219 -10.07 -15.00 1.82
CA ILE A 219 -8.82 -15.36 1.14
C ILE A 219 -8.53 -16.85 1.30
N GLU A 220 -8.10 -17.50 0.21
CA GLU A 220 -7.89 -18.95 0.15
C GLU A 220 -6.45 -19.35 -0.16
N THR A 221 -5.61 -18.43 -0.66
CA THR A 221 -4.22 -18.74 -1.01
C THR A 221 -3.20 -17.75 -0.42
N PRO A 222 -1.94 -18.17 -0.23
CA PRO A 222 -0.84 -17.27 0.13
C PRO A 222 -0.63 -16.13 -0.87
N ASP A 223 -0.89 -16.38 -2.16
CA ASP A 223 -0.79 -15.38 -3.22
C ASP A 223 -1.90 -14.34 -3.13
N GLU A 224 -3.14 -14.77 -2.93
CA GLU A 224 -4.26 -13.87 -2.67
C GLU A 224 -4.00 -12.98 -1.45
N ALA A 225 -3.43 -13.52 -0.36
CA ALA A 225 -3.10 -12.73 0.83
C ALA A 225 -2.07 -11.63 0.52
N ALA A 226 -0.99 -11.96 -0.19
CA ALA A 226 0.03 -10.98 -0.57
C ALA A 226 -0.52 -9.93 -1.56
N LEU A 227 -1.38 -10.34 -2.50
CA LEU A 227 -2.01 -9.42 -3.46
C LEU A 227 -3.04 -8.51 -2.81
N TYR A 228 -3.84 -9.01 -1.86
CA TYR A 228 -4.74 -8.19 -1.05
C TYR A 228 -3.97 -7.06 -0.36
N VAL A 229 -2.87 -7.37 0.34
CA VAL A 229 -2.05 -6.36 1.01
C VAL A 229 -1.48 -5.34 0.00
N ARG A 230 -0.97 -5.80 -1.15
CA ARG A 230 -0.48 -4.91 -2.21
C ARG A 230 -1.56 -3.99 -2.75
N LYS A 231 -2.77 -4.52 -2.94
CA LYS A 231 -3.89 -3.75 -3.47
C LYS A 231 -4.39 -2.71 -2.46
N MET A 232 -4.44 -3.07 -1.18
CA MET A 232 -4.68 -2.14 -0.08
C MET A 232 -3.63 -1.02 -0.04
N GLN A 233 -2.33 -1.34 -0.20
CA GLN A 233 -1.28 -0.31 -0.31
C GLN A 233 -1.53 0.67 -1.46
N THR A 234 -1.88 0.13 -2.63
CA THR A 234 -2.12 0.94 -3.84
C THR A 234 -3.30 1.88 -3.63
N LEU A 235 -4.44 1.34 -3.17
CA LEU A 235 -5.65 2.09 -2.89
C LEU A 235 -5.40 3.20 -1.87
N LEU A 236 -4.92 2.85 -0.67
CA LEU A 236 -4.79 3.78 0.45
C LEU A 236 -3.74 4.88 0.21
N ARG A 237 -2.68 4.60 -0.55
CA ARG A 237 -1.74 5.63 -1.01
C ARG A 237 -2.38 6.56 -2.03
N HIS A 238 -3.11 6.01 -3.00
CA HIS A 238 -3.74 6.78 -4.07
C HIS A 238 -4.75 7.78 -3.52
N ILE A 239 -5.61 7.34 -2.60
CA ILE A 239 -6.59 8.22 -1.93
C ILE A 239 -5.96 9.04 -0.79
N ARG A 240 -4.63 8.99 -0.61
CA ARG A 240 -3.86 9.79 0.36
C ARG A 240 -4.35 9.62 1.80
N VAL A 241 -4.52 8.36 2.23
CA VAL A 241 -4.85 8.00 3.62
C VAL A 241 -3.58 7.70 4.42
N SER A 242 -2.61 7.03 3.79
CA SER A 242 -1.37 6.60 4.43
C SER A 242 -0.27 6.34 3.40
N HIS A 243 0.98 6.38 3.85
CA HIS A 243 2.12 5.91 3.05
C HIS A 243 2.14 4.38 2.89
N CYS A 244 1.43 3.65 3.75
CA CYS A 244 1.29 2.19 3.73
C CYS A 244 2.61 1.43 3.47
N ASN A 245 3.73 1.87 4.05
CA ASN A 245 5.02 1.23 3.89
C ASN A 245 5.25 0.24 5.05
N MET A 246 5.42 -1.04 4.71
CA MET A 246 5.67 -2.08 5.70
C MET A 246 7.08 -2.01 6.31
N GLU A 247 8.07 -1.55 5.55
CA GLU A 247 9.45 -1.44 6.01
C GLU A 247 9.62 -0.32 7.04
N GLU A 248 8.92 0.80 6.82
CA GLU A 248 8.85 1.93 7.75
C GLU A 248 7.86 1.70 8.90
N GLY A 249 7.02 0.66 8.81
CA GLY A 249 6.00 0.34 9.82
C GLY A 249 4.71 1.16 9.73
N SER A 250 4.53 1.99 8.70
CA SER A 250 3.28 2.73 8.45
C SER A 250 2.14 1.83 7.94
N MET A 251 2.43 0.57 7.64
CA MET A 251 1.45 -0.52 7.49
C MET A 251 1.97 -1.77 8.19
N ARG A 252 1.15 -2.38 9.05
CA ARG A 252 1.41 -3.70 9.65
C ARG A 252 0.30 -4.66 9.25
N CYS A 253 0.62 -5.94 9.19
CA CYS A 253 -0.31 -6.98 8.81
C CYS A 253 -0.17 -8.18 9.75
N ASP A 254 -1.27 -8.51 10.41
CA ASP A 254 -1.44 -9.78 11.11
C ASP A 254 -2.34 -10.68 10.26
N VAL A 255 -2.02 -11.97 10.17
CA VAL A 255 -2.70 -12.91 9.27
C VAL A 255 -3.25 -14.08 10.06
N ASN A 256 -4.57 -14.26 9.99
CA ASN A 256 -5.26 -15.38 10.60
C ASN A 256 -5.44 -16.50 9.58
N VAL A 257 -4.94 -17.70 9.89
CA VAL A 257 -4.97 -18.86 8.98
C VAL A 257 -5.68 -20.03 9.66
N SER A 258 -6.58 -20.68 8.92
CA SER A 258 -7.23 -21.93 9.29
C SER A 258 -7.42 -22.82 8.08
N VAL A 259 -7.35 -24.13 8.28
CA VAL A 259 -7.64 -25.16 7.25
C VAL A 259 -8.83 -26.02 7.66
N TYR A 260 -9.57 -26.53 6.69
CA TYR A 260 -10.76 -27.38 6.91
C TYR A 260 -10.94 -28.37 5.75
N ARG A 261 -11.66 -29.49 5.98
CA ARG A 261 -11.86 -30.52 4.96
C ARG A 261 -12.97 -30.14 3.97
N ASP A 262 -12.95 -30.73 2.78
CA ASP A 262 -14.06 -30.65 1.83
C ASP A 262 -15.39 -31.10 2.49
N GLY A 263 -16.44 -30.31 2.27
CA GLY A 263 -17.77 -30.54 2.85
C GLY A 263 -17.96 -29.99 4.27
N GLU A 264 -16.89 -29.55 4.96
CA GLU A 264 -17.00 -28.87 6.24
C GLU A 264 -17.34 -27.38 6.09
N HIS A 265 -17.85 -26.79 7.16
CA HIS A 265 -18.09 -25.35 7.22
C HIS A 265 -16.76 -24.57 7.20
N ARG A 266 -16.66 -23.49 6.42
CA ARG A 266 -15.41 -22.70 6.25
C ARG A 266 -14.74 -22.24 7.55
N LEU A 267 -15.53 -22.04 8.60
CA LEU A 267 -15.06 -21.58 9.91
C LEU A 267 -14.92 -22.71 10.96
N SER A 268 -14.92 -23.98 10.53
CA SER A 268 -14.74 -25.13 11.44
C SER A 268 -13.31 -25.30 11.92
N GLY A 269 -12.32 -24.88 11.12
CA GLY A 269 -10.91 -25.03 11.43
C GLY A 269 -10.44 -24.14 12.58
N THR A 270 -9.47 -24.63 13.35
CA THR A 270 -8.82 -23.81 14.39
C THR A 270 -7.97 -22.71 13.76
N ARG A 271 -8.12 -21.47 14.27
CA ARG A 271 -7.40 -20.29 13.78
C ARG A 271 -6.04 -20.13 14.45
N CYS A 272 -4.97 -20.01 13.67
CA CYS A 272 -3.68 -19.52 14.15
C CYS A 272 -3.44 -18.10 13.62
N GLU A 273 -2.92 -17.22 14.47
CA GLU A 273 -2.60 -15.84 14.13
C GLU A 273 -1.09 -15.69 13.91
N LEU A 274 -0.69 -15.20 12.73
CA LEU A 274 0.68 -14.93 12.36
C LEU A 274 0.98 -13.43 12.55
N LYS A 275 1.97 -13.10 13.38
CA LYS A 275 2.41 -11.72 13.65
C LYS A 275 3.82 -11.43 13.13
N ASN A 276 4.18 -10.14 13.13
CA ASN A 276 5.50 -9.62 12.75
C ASN A 276 5.89 -9.89 11.29
N LEU A 277 4.92 -9.76 10.38
CA LEU A 277 5.12 -9.99 8.95
C LEU A 277 5.44 -8.68 8.23
N ASN A 278 6.73 -8.42 7.98
CA ASN A 278 7.21 -7.10 7.53
C ASN A 278 7.28 -6.93 5.99
N SER A 279 6.91 -7.93 5.20
CA SER A 279 6.89 -7.81 3.74
C SER A 279 5.92 -8.77 3.08
N LEU A 280 5.51 -8.49 1.84
CA LEU A 280 4.64 -9.36 1.05
C LEU A 280 5.24 -10.77 0.85
N LYS A 281 6.56 -10.86 0.66
CA LYS A 281 7.27 -12.14 0.55
C LYS A 281 7.19 -12.94 1.85
N VAL A 282 7.35 -12.26 2.99
CA VAL A 282 7.25 -12.86 4.32
C VAL A 282 5.82 -13.32 4.60
N ILE A 283 4.80 -12.53 4.23
CA ILE A 283 3.39 -12.93 4.34
C ILE A 283 3.14 -14.22 3.56
N ARG A 284 3.50 -14.25 2.26
CA ARG A 284 3.32 -15.44 1.41
C ARG A 284 4.01 -16.67 2.01
N GLY A 285 5.26 -16.52 2.46
CA GLY A 285 6.02 -17.61 3.08
C GLY A 285 5.40 -18.12 4.38
N ALA A 286 4.99 -17.21 5.27
CA ALA A 286 4.40 -17.53 6.56
C ALA A 286 3.07 -18.26 6.42
N VAL A 287 2.19 -17.78 5.53
CA VAL A 287 0.90 -18.42 5.24
C VAL A 287 1.11 -19.82 4.65
N SER A 288 2.00 -19.98 3.66
CA SER A 288 2.33 -21.29 3.08
C SER A 288 2.91 -22.27 4.10
N ALA A 289 3.72 -21.79 5.04
CA ALA A 289 4.28 -22.63 6.10
C ALA A 289 3.21 -23.05 7.12
N GLU A 290 2.31 -22.13 7.48
CA GLU A 290 1.25 -22.40 8.45
C GLU A 290 0.19 -23.35 7.92
N ILE A 291 -0.23 -23.20 6.66
CA ILE A 291 -1.16 -24.13 5.99
C ILE A 291 -0.59 -25.55 6.03
N ARG A 292 0.66 -25.73 5.58
CA ARG A 292 1.31 -27.06 5.57
C ARG A 292 1.39 -27.66 6.97
N ARG A 293 1.77 -26.86 7.97
CA ARG A 293 1.86 -27.30 9.36
C ARG A 293 0.50 -27.79 9.89
N GLN A 294 -0.57 -27.01 9.69
CA GLN A 294 -1.90 -27.39 10.18
C GLN A 294 -2.38 -28.67 9.52
N ILE A 295 -2.19 -28.81 8.21
CA ILE A 295 -2.54 -30.03 7.47
C ILE A 295 -1.75 -31.24 7.97
N GLU A 296 -0.42 -31.13 8.09
CA GLU A 296 0.45 -32.21 8.61
C GLU A 296 0.07 -32.65 10.03
N LEU A 297 -0.34 -31.71 10.89
CA LEU A 297 -0.82 -32.02 12.24
C LEU A 297 -2.15 -32.78 12.21
N ILE A 298 -3.12 -32.32 11.42
CA ILE A 298 -4.43 -32.97 11.37
C ILE A 298 -4.33 -34.34 10.69
N ASP A 299 -3.53 -34.47 9.62
CA ASP A 299 -3.30 -35.74 8.94
C ASP A 299 -2.54 -36.75 9.83
N SER A 300 -1.74 -36.28 10.79
CA SER A 300 -1.09 -37.14 11.80
C SER A 300 -1.99 -37.47 13.00
N GLY A 301 -3.26 -37.06 12.98
CA GLY A 301 -4.23 -37.31 14.05
C GLY A 301 -4.12 -36.36 15.24
N ASN A 302 -3.34 -35.29 15.14
CA ASN A 302 -3.21 -34.26 16.16
C ASN A 302 -4.19 -33.11 15.92
N LEU A 303 -4.43 -32.31 16.96
CA LEU A 303 -5.28 -31.12 16.88
C LEU A 303 -4.44 -29.86 16.67
N VAL A 304 -4.99 -28.90 15.94
CA VAL A 304 -4.43 -27.55 15.85
C VAL A 304 -4.91 -26.76 17.05
N GLU A 305 -3.97 -26.25 17.84
CA GLU A 305 -4.25 -25.32 18.94
C GLU A 305 -4.37 -23.89 18.44
N GLN A 306 -5.17 -23.09 19.13
CA GLN A 306 -5.34 -21.68 18.79
C GLN A 306 -4.17 -20.87 19.36
N GLU A 307 -3.25 -20.42 18.50
CA GLU A 307 -1.98 -19.85 18.92
C GLU A 307 -1.65 -18.55 18.18
N THR A 308 -0.84 -17.70 18.83
CA THR A 308 -0.15 -16.60 18.17
C THR A 308 1.27 -17.05 17.83
N ARG A 309 1.61 -17.00 16.54
CA ARG A 309 2.83 -17.58 15.98
C ARG A 309 3.63 -16.52 15.23
N GLY A 310 4.95 -16.70 15.22
CA GLY A 310 5.91 -15.95 14.41
C GLY A 310 6.38 -16.79 13.23
N PHE A 311 7.16 -16.19 12.34
CA PHE A 311 7.70 -16.86 11.16
C PHE A 311 9.22 -16.68 11.07
N ASP A 312 9.94 -17.81 10.95
CA ASP A 312 11.36 -17.82 10.62
C ASP A 312 11.53 -18.03 9.11
N ALA A 313 11.90 -16.96 8.41
CA ALA A 313 12.10 -16.97 6.96
C ALA A 313 13.30 -17.81 6.50
N ARG A 314 14.29 -18.07 7.37
CA ARG A 314 15.46 -18.91 7.04
C ARG A 314 15.09 -20.38 7.06
N GLN A 315 14.30 -20.78 8.05
CA GLN A 315 13.84 -22.17 8.20
C GLN A 315 12.55 -22.46 7.44
N ASN A 316 11.84 -21.42 6.99
CA ASN A 316 10.53 -21.49 6.36
C ASN A 316 9.50 -22.23 7.25
N LYS A 317 9.50 -21.90 8.55
CA LYS A 317 8.65 -22.51 9.58
C LYS A 317 8.02 -21.45 10.48
N THR A 318 6.84 -21.75 10.98
CA THR A 318 6.21 -20.95 12.03
C THR A 318 6.60 -21.49 13.40
N PHE A 319 6.71 -20.61 14.40
CA PHE A 319 7.02 -20.96 15.78
C PHE A 319 6.04 -20.28 16.73
N VAL A 320 5.76 -20.91 17.87
CA VAL A 320 4.88 -20.34 18.90
C VAL A 320 5.57 -19.13 19.53
N VAL A 321 4.87 -18.00 19.59
CA VAL A 321 5.34 -16.81 20.32
C VAL A 321 4.75 -16.79 21.73
N ARG A 322 3.47 -17.16 21.84
CA ARG A 322 2.76 -17.26 23.12
C ARG A 322 1.68 -18.36 23.02
N SER A 323 1.55 -19.20 24.04
CA SER A 323 0.44 -20.15 24.20
C SER A 323 -0.79 -19.44 24.81
N LYS A 324 -2.00 -19.88 24.45
CA LYS A 324 -3.27 -19.21 24.78
C LYS A 324 -3.86 -19.53 26.16
N GLU A 325 -3.14 -20.24 27.03
CA GLU A 325 -3.62 -20.46 28.41
C GLU A 325 -3.88 -19.14 29.16
N ASP A 326 -3.33 -18.01 28.66
CA ASP A 326 -3.59 -16.64 29.12
C ASP A 326 -4.17 -15.73 28.02
N ALA A 327 -5.31 -16.05 27.41
CA ALA A 327 -6.01 -15.06 26.57
C ALA A 327 -6.28 -13.81 27.43
N PRO A 328 -5.63 -12.65 27.17
CA PRO A 328 -5.73 -11.53 28.10
C PRO A 328 -7.16 -11.00 28.08
N ASP A 329 -7.80 -10.96 29.23
CA ASP A 329 -9.02 -10.17 29.38
C ASP A 329 -8.64 -8.70 29.27
N TYR A 330 -8.79 -8.15 28.06
CA TYR A 330 -8.53 -6.74 27.77
C TYR A 330 -9.53 -5.79 28.45
N ARG A 331 -10.56 -6.30 29.15
CA ARG A 331 -11.51 -5.51 29.94
C ARG A 331 -12.02 -4.29 29.18
N TYR A 332 -12.53 -4.52 27.97
CA TYR A 332 -13.03 -3.45 27.12
C TYR A 332 -14.12 -2.66 27.85
N MET A 333 -13.98 -1.33 27.86
CA MET A 333 -15.01 -0.44 28.39
C MET A 333 -15.13 0.83 27.53
N PRO A 334 -16.30 1.48 27.51
CA PRO A 334 -16.45 2.78 26.86
C PRO A 334 -15.41 3.77 27.37
N GLU A 335 -14.81 4.54 26.47
CA GLU A 335 -13.93 5.66 26.81
C GLU A 335 -14.80 6.84 27.31
N PRO A 336 -14.84 7.14 28.62
CA PRO A 336 -15.70 8.19 29.14
C PRO A 336 -15.21 9.61 28.82
N ASP A 337 -13.91 9.78 28.54
CA ASP A 337 -13.31 11.11 28.36
C ASP A 337 -13.53 11.66 26.94
N ILE A 338 -14.02 10.82 26.02
CA ILE A 338 -14.30 11.18 24.63
C ILE A 338 -15.79 10.97 24.35
N PRO A 339 -16.54 12.04 24.04
CA PRO A 339 -17.94 11.91 23.65
C PRO A 339 -18.10 11.06 22.39
N GLU A 340 -19.30 10.50 22.21
CA GLU A 340 -19.68 9.84 20.96
C GLU A 340 -19.56 10.81 19.79
N VAL A 341 -19.10 10.28 18.65
CA VAL A 341 -18.94 11.01 17.40
C VAL A 341 -20.20 10.79 16.58
N HIS A 342 -20.94 11.86 16.33
CA HIS A 342 -22.10 11.86 15.43
C HIS A 342 -21.68 12.40 14.06
N LEU A 343 -21.70 11.54 13.06
CA LEU A 343 -21.35 11.85 11.67
C LEU A 343 -22.64 12.09 10.89
N THR A 344 -23.04 13.36 10.81
CA THR A 344 -24.22 13.82 10.09
C THR A 344 -24.18 13.44 8.61
N ASP A 345 -25.34 13.26 7.99
CA ASP A 345 -25.47 12.95 6.56
C ASP A 345 -24.77 14.02 5.70
N GLU A 346 -24.86 15.30 6.07
CA GLU A 346 -24.19 16.40 5.36
C GLU A 346 -22.67 16.23 5.35
N TRP A 347 -22.10 15.80 6.48
CA TRP A 347 -20.66 15.53 6.57
C TRP A 347 -20.27 14.30 5.76
N ILE A 348 -21.08 13.24 5.77
CA ILE A 348 -20.83 12.01 5.00
C ILE A 348 -20.86 12.31 3.50
N GLU A 349 -21.82 13.11 3.01
CA GLU A 349 -21.88 13.53 1.61
C GLU A 349 -20.69 14.43 1.23
N ALA A 350 -20.26 15.33 2.12
CA ALA A 350 -19.04 16.11 1.91
C ALA A 350 -17.80 15.20 1.82
N ALA A 351 -17.70 14.17 2.67
CA ALA A 351 -16.60 13.19 2.62
C ALA A 351 -16.61 12.38 1.31
N LYS A 352 -17.79 11.99 0.81
CA LYS A 352 -17.94 11.35 -0.51
C LYS A 352 -17.49 12.26 -1.65
N ALA A 353 -17.91 13.52 -1.64
CA ALA A 353 -17.52 14.51 -2.66
C ALA A 353 -16.01 14.81 -2.63
N ALA A 354 -15.37 14.71 -1.46
CA ALA A 354 -13.93 14.91 -1.29
C ALA A 354 -13.09 13.64 -1.55
N LEU A 355 -13.71 12.48 -1.79
CA LEU A 355 -13.00 11.24 -2.11
C LEU A 355 -12.31 11.40 -3.48
N PRO A 356 -10.97 11.22 -3.56
CA PRO A 356 -10.29 11.18 -4.85
C PRO A 356 -10.84 10.05 -5.72
N GLU A 357 -10.68 10.20 -7.05
CA GLU A 357 -10.95 9.11 -7.98
C GLU A 357 -10.23 7.83 -7.53
N LEU A 358 -10.88 6.66 -7.62
CA LEU A 358 -10.28 5.40 -7.22
C LEU A 358 -9.29 4.89 -8.29
N PRO A 359 -8.27 4.11 -7.92
CA PRO A 359 -7.24 3.65 -8.86
C PRO A 359 -7.80 2.95 -10.11
N GLU A 360 -8.81 2.10 -9.96
CA GLU A 360 -9.43 1.39 -11.08
C GLU A 360 -10.20 2.34 -12.02
N ALA A 361 -10.90 3.33 -11.46
CA ALA A 361 -11.60 4.33 -12.25
C ALA A 361 -10.60 5.23 -13.00
N ALA A 362 -9.54 5.68 -12.30
CA ALA A 362 -8.46 6.45 -12.88
C ALA A 362 -7.75 5.67 -14.00
N LEU A 363 -7.48 4.37 -13.80
CA LEU A 363 -6.89 3.50 -14.81
C LEU A 363 -7.71 3.53 -16.12
N VAL A 364 -9.01 3.23 -16.03
CA VAL A 364 -9.90 3.21 -17.19
C VAL A 364 -9.96 4.58 -17.86
N ARG A 365 -10.22 5.64 -17.08
CA ARG A 365 -10.35 7.00 -17.60
C ARG A 365 -9.08 7.46 -18.31
N ILE A 366 -7.90 7.25 -17.72
CA ILE A 366 -6.63 7.70 -18.31
C ILE A 366 -6.30 6.93 -19.58
N GLN A 367 -6.58 5.62 -19.62
CA GLN A 367 -6.39 4.82 -20.83
C GLN A 367 -7.28 5.32 -21.98
N GLU A 368 -8.56 5.57 -21.71
CA GLU A 368 -9.52 6.05 -22.70
C GLU A 368 -9.20 7.47 -23.17
N GLN A 369 -8.91 8.37 -22.23
CA GLN A 369 -8.69 9.79 -22.51
C GLN A 369 -7.35 10.05 -23.22
N TYR A 370 -6.30 9.30 -22.90
CA TYR A 370 -4.94 9.57 -23.40
C TYR A 370 -4.39 8.48 -24.34
N GLY A 371 -5.12 7.39 -24.58
CA GLY A 371 -4.69 6.30 -25.46
C GLY A 371 -3.42 5.60 -25.00
N LEU A 372 -3.24 5.49 -23.67
CA LEU A 372 -2.09 4.87 -23.03
C LEU A 372 -2.31 3.37 -22.79
N SER A 373 -1.22 2.61 -22.78
CA SER A 373 -1.29 1.19 -22.40
C SER A 373 -1.59 1.06 -20.91
N LYS A 374 -2.27 -0.03 -20.54
CA LYS A 374 -2.57 -0.38 -19.15
C LYS A 374 -1.30 -0.34 -18.29
N GLU A 375 -0.23 -0.98 -18.75
CA GLU A 375 1.06 -1.05 -18.06
C GLU A 375 1.66 0.33 -17.76
N ALA A 376 1.59 1.27 -18.72
CA ALA A 376 2.09 2.63 -18.52
C ALA A 376 1.29 3.37 -17.45
N VAL A 377 -0.04 3.22 -17.44
CA VAL A 377 -0.91 3.87 -16.46
C VAL A 377 -0.75 3.23 -15.08
N GLU A 378 -0.69 1.91 -14.97
CA GLU A 378 -0.42 1.20 -13.71
C GLU A 378 0.94 1.60 -13.11
N THR A 379 1.95 1.74 -13.96
CA THR A 379 3.28 2.23 -13.56
C THR A 379 3.19 3.63 -12.95
N MET A 380 2.42 4.55 -13.57
CA MET A 380 2.22 5.88 -13.02
C MET A 380 1.37 5.86 -11.73
N LEU A 381 0.31 5.07 -11.67
CA LEU A 381 -0.56 4.94 -10.49
C LEU A 381 0.20 4.41 -9.25
N ALA A 382 1.25 3.61 -9.47
CA ALA A 382 2.09 3.07 -8.40
C ALA A 382 2.91 4.15 -7.65
N GLU A 383 3.14 5.32 -8.27
CA GLU A 383 3.86 6.42 -7.65
C GLU A 383 2.89 7.55 -7.23
N PRO A 384 2.76 7.85 -5.92
CA PRO A 384 1.84 8.87 -5.44
C PRO A 384 2.05 10.25 -6.08
N GLY A 385 0.95 10.90 -6.50
CA GLY A 385 0.98 12.22 -7.15
C GLY A 385 1.43 12.22 -8.61
N CYS A 386 1.82 11.06 -9.16
CA CYS A 386 2.30 10.97 -10.54
C CYS A 386 1.21 11.22 -11.58
N ILE A 387 -0.03 10.81 -11.31
CA ILE A 387 -1.17 11.10 -12.20
C ILE A 387 -1.40 12.60 -12.31
N ASP A 388 -1.42 13.32 -11.19
CA ASP A 388 -1.60 14.77 -11.16
C ASP A 388 -0.48 15.49 -11.95
N LEU A 389 0.77 15.04 -11.78
CA LEU A 389 1.91 15.53 -12.55
C LEU A 389 1.72 15.26 -14.05
N PHE A 390 1.42 14.01 -14.41
CA PHE A 390 1.23 13.59 -15.80
C PHE A 390 0.15 14.40 -16.48
N GLU A 391 -1.05 14.48 -15.90
CA GLU A 391 -2.18 15.20 -16.50
C GLU A 391 -1.90 16.70 -16.62
N SER A 392 -1.21 17.28 -15.63
CA SER A 392 -0.80 18.68 -15.68
C SER A 392 0.18 18.95 -16.83
N VAL A 393 1.12 18.05 -17.08
CA VAL A 393 2.11 18.17 -18.16
C VAL A 393 1.52 17.82 -19.52
N ALA A 394 0.61 16.84 -19.59
CA ALA A 394 -0.03 16.38 -20.82
C ALA A 394 -0.97 17.44 -21.43
N LYS A 395 -1.43 18.44 -20.66
CA LYS A 395 -2.18 19.58 -21.20
C LYS A 395 -1.37 20.31 -22.28
N GLY A 396 -1.82 20.20 -23.53
CA GLY A 396 -1.19 20.82 -24.69
C GLY A 396 0.02 20.07 -25.24
N ARG A 397 0.29 18.81 -24.81
CA ARG A 397 1.43 18.00 -25.26
C ARG A 397 0.99 16.61 -25.68
N ASN A 398 1.85 15.91 -26.42
CA ASN A 398 1.62 14.51 -26.75
C ASN A 398 1.67 13.63 -25.49
N ALA A 399 0.52 13.10 -25.08
CA ALA A 399 0.39 12.31 -23.86
C ALA A 399 1.29 11.06 -23.82
N ARG A 400 1.52 10.39 -24.97
CA ARG A 400 2.40 9.23 -25.05
C ARG A 400 3.86 9.61 -24.78
N THR A 401 4.30 10.75 -25.31
CA THR A 401 5.64 11.28 -25.04
C THR A 401 5.80 11.65 -23.56
N VAL A 402 4.80 12.32 -22.97
CA VAL A 402 4.83 12.68 -21.54
C VAL A 402 4.89 11.41 -20.67
N ALA A 403 4.01 10.44 -20.91
CA ALA A 403 3.98 9.18 -20.17
C ALA A 403 5.33 8.45 -20.27
N ALA A 404 5.91 8.35 -21.47
CA ALA A 404 7.22 7.73 -21.66
C ALA A 404 8.33 8.45 -20.85
N TRP A 405 8.36 9.79 -20.86
CA TRP A 405 9.33 10.56 -20.09
C TRP A 405 9.16 10.39 -18.58
N VAL A 406 7.92 10.34 -18.11
CA VAL A 406 7.62 10.11 -16.70
C VAL A 406 8.05 8.72 -16.27
N THR A 407 7.61 7.67 -16.98
CA THR A 407 7.86 6.28 -16.57
C THR A 407 9.31 5.84 -16.76
N SER A 408 10.08 6.48 -17.65
CA SER A 408 11.49 6.15 -17.88
C SER A 408 12.45 7.12 -17.19
N GLU A 409 12.43 8.40 -17.56
CA GLU A 409 13.45 9.36 -17.15
C GLU A 409 13.18 9.88 -15.73
N VAL A 410 11.95 10.31 -15.42
CA VAL A 410 11.61 10.80 -14.07
C VAL A 410 11.75 9.68 -13.06
N PHE A 411 11.16 8.50 -13.33
CA PHE A 411 11.26 7.35 -12.44
C PHE A 411 12.69 6.83 -12.31
N GLY A 412 13.47 6.85 -13.39
CA GLY A 412 14.90 6.53 -13.33
C GLY A 412 15.67 7.47 -12.39
N GLN A 413 15.37 8.77 -12.42
CA GLN A 413 15.99 9.76 -11.52
C GLN A 413 15.52 9.62 -10.06
N LEU A 414 14.24 9.31 -9.84
CA LEU A 414 13.69 9.03 -8.50
C LEU A 414 14.34 7.78 -7.90
N SER A 415 14.43 6.70 -8.68
CA SER A 415 15.08 5.46 -8.26
C SER A 415 16.57 5.66 -7.98
N TYR A 416 17.29 6.44 -8.80
CA TYR A 416 18.71 6.75 -8.58
C TYR A 416 18.94 7.50 -7.25
N ARG A 417 17.99 8.35 -6.85
CA ARG A 417 18.04 9.11 -5.59
C ARG A 417 17.42 8.36 -4.40
N THR A 418 16.84 7.19 -4.61
CA THR A 418 16.04 6.48 -3.61
C THR A 418 14.96 7.39 -3.01
N GLN A 419 14.27 8.14 -3.87
CA GLN A 419 13.34 9.20 -3.49
C GLN A 419 11.97 8.98 -4.13
N ARG A 420 10.91 9.43 -3.44
CA ARG A 420 9.55 9.48 -4.00
C ARG A 420 9.29 10.78 -4.75
N LEU A 421 8.32 10.77 -5.65
CA LEU A 421 7.93 11.95 -6.42
C LEU A 421 7.48 13.09 -5.51
N GLN A 422 6.72 12.79 -4.46
CA GLN A 422 6.25 13.78 -3.48
C GLN A 422 7.37 14.52 -2.76
N ASP A 423 8.55 13.90 -2.63
CA ASP A 423 9.72 14.50 -1.98
C ASP A 423 10.57 15.28 -2.99
N SER A 424 10.30 15.13 -4.30
CA SER A 424 11.05 15.75 -5.38
C SER A 424 10.75 17.24 -5.51
N THR A 425 11.77 18.01 -5.89
CA THR A 425 11.62 19.43 -6.25
C THR A 425 11.07 19.65 -7.66
N LEU A 426 10.89 18.57 -8.44
CA LEU A 426 10.41 18.66 -9.82
C LEU A 426 8.97 19.13 -9.86
N THR A 427 8.73 20.24 -10.55
CA THR A 427 7.38 20.77 -10.78
C THR A 427 6.85 20.38 -12.16
N ALA A 428 5.52 20.34 -12.29
CA ALA A 428 4.87 20.13 -13.59
C ALA A 428 5.29 21.18 -14.63
N SER A 429 5.45 22.45 -14.23
CA SER A 429 5.87 23.53 -15.13
C SER A 429 7.29 23.33 -15.66
N GLN A 430 8.22 22.83 -14.84
CA GLN A 430 9.60 22.56 -15.26
C GLN A 430 9.64 21.41 -16.27
N LEU A 431 8.93 20.32 -15.99
CA LEU A 431 8.85 19.18 -16.90
C LEU A 431 8.15 19.56 -18.21
N ALA A 432 7.07 20.33 -18.14
CA ALA A 432 6.36 20.88 -19.29
C ALA A 432 7.28 21.71 -20.20
N GLY A 433 7.98 22.70 -19.65
CA GLY A 433 8.91 23.53 -20.42
C GLY A 433 10.09 22.73 -21.00
N LEU A 434 10.54 21.69 -20.28
CA LEU A 434 11.60 20.80 -20.76
C LEU A 434 11.16 20.04 -22.01
N LEU A 435 9.94 19.48 -21.98
CA LEU A 435 9.38 18.75 -23.11
C LEU A 435 9.08 19.67 -24.29
N ASP A 436 8.65 20.91 -24.05
CA ASP A 436 8.48 21.91 -25.11
C ASP A 436 9.81 22.24 -25.80
N ALA A 437 10.88 22.41 -25.02
CA ALA A 437 12.20 22.69 -25.59
C ALA A 437 12.73 21.49 -26.40
N LEU A 438 12.39 20.27 -26.00
CA LEU A 438 12.73 19.06 -26.74
C LEU A 438 11.92 18.96 -28.05
N GLU A 439 10.61 19.19 -28.00
CA GLU A 439 9.71 19.14 -29.16
C GLU A 439 10.05 20.23 -30.19
N ASN A 440 10.34 21.44 -29.72
CA ASN A 440 10.80 22.57 -30.54
C ASN A 440 12.26 22.45 -30.99
N LYS A 441 12.93 21.32 -30.71
CA LYS A 441 14.33 21.06 -31.09
C LYS A 441 15.28 22.16 -30.60
N MET A 442 15.03 22.76 -29.43
CA MET A 442 15.95 23.69 -28.78
C MET A 442 17.04 22.97 -28.00
N VAL A 443 16.77 21.74 -27.56
CA VAL A 443 17.74 20.86 -26.88
C VAL A 443 17.74 19.46 -27.49
N THR A 444 18.88 18.77 -27.41
CA THR A 444 18.95 17.35 -27.72
C THR A 444 18.37 16.50 -26.58
N SER A 445 18.00 15.24 -26.86
CA SER A 445 17.53 14.33 -25.80
C SER A 445 18.55 14.17 -24.66
N ALA A 446 19.85 14.16 -24.96
CA ALA A 446 20.90 14.10 -23.94
C ALA A 446 20.91 15.35 -23.05
N GLN A 447 20.78 16.55 -23.64
CA GLN A 447 20.67 17.81 -22.90
C GLN A 447 19.39 17.87 -22.06
N ALA A 448 18.27 17.37 -22.60
CA ALA A 448 17.01 17.33 -21.86
C ALA A 448 17.10 16.45 -20.60
N LYS A 449 17.79 15.30 -20.67
CA LYS A 449 18.08 14.46 -19.49
C LYS A 449 18.93 15.19 -18.46
N GLN A 450 19.93 15.97 -18.89
CA GLN A 450 20.75 16.79 -17.99
C GLN A 450 19.94 17.90 -17.31
N LEU A 451 19.00 18.54 -18.02
CA LEU A 451 18.08 19.52 -17.42
C LEU A 451 17.16 18.87 -16.39
N LEU A 452 16.61 17.69 -16.67
CA LEU A 452 15.79 16.96 -15.71
C LEU A 452 16.57 16.68 -14.42
N MET A 453 17.81 16.21 -14.54
CA MET A 453 18.70 16.00 -13.39
C MET A 453 18.88 17.27 -12.55
N LYS A 454 19.04 18.41 -13.21
CA LYS A 454 19.23 19.72 -12.56
C LYS A 454 17.99 20.19 -11.81
N TYR A 455 16.81 20.07 -12.42
CA TYR A 455 15.55 20.37 -11.74
C TYR A 455 15.35 19.51 -10.49
N MET A 456 15.68 18.23 -10.58
CA MET A 456 15.61 17.31 -9.45
C MET A 456 16.73 17.50 -8.42
N ASN A 457 17.73 18.33 -8.72
CA ASN A 457 18.76 18.77 -7.78
C ASN A 457 18.45 20.17 -7.20
N GLY A 458 17.27 20.73 -7.47
CA GLY A 458 16.79 21.99 -6.90
C GLY A 458 17.06 23.24 -7.73
N GLU A 459 17.52 23.12 -8.98
CA GLU A 459 17.57 24.29 -9.86
C GLU A 459 16.14 24.77 -10.17
N SER A 460 15.92 26.10 -10.09
CA SER A 460 14.60 26.72 -10.26
C SER A 460 14.48 27.64 -11.48
N GLN A 461 15.59 27.84 -12.22
CA GLN A 461 15.63 28.65 -13.43
C GLN A 461 14.75 28.04 -14.52
N ASN A 462 14.24 28.86 -15.45
CA ASN A 462 13.49 28.34 -16.59
C ASN A 462 14.43 27.64 -17.60
N VAL A 463 13.85 26.82 -18.48
CA VAL A 463 14.62 26.04 -19.46
C VAL A 463 15.48 26.93 -20.35
N SER A 464 14.95 28.07 -20.81
CA SER A 464 15.70 28.97 -21.70
C SER A 464 16.93 29.58 -21.04
N ASP A 465 16.86 29.91 -19.76
CA ASP A 465 17.98 30.48 -19.01
C ASP A 465 19.04 29.41 -18.74
N LEU A 466 18.63 28.18 -18.44
CA LEU A 466 19.54 27.05 -18.30
C LEU A 466 20.26 26.73 -19.60
N ILE A 467 19.56 26.74 -20.73
CA ILE A 467 20.15 26.55 -22.06
C ILE A 467 21.23 27.62 -22.32
N LYS A 468 20.92 28.90 -22.05
CA LYS A 468 21.85 30.02 -22.22
C LYS A 468 23.06 29.91 -21.28
N ALA A 469 22.83 29.63 -20.00
CA ALA A 469 23.89 29.53 -18.99
C ALA A 469 24.91 28.41 -19.31
N HIS A 470 24.46 27.32 -19.94
CA HIS A 470 25.32 26.22 -20.34
C HIS A 470 25.92 26.38 -21.75
N GLY A 471 25.57 27.46 -22.46
CA GLY A 471 25.98 27.65 -23.85
C GLY A 471 25.50 26.53 -24.77
N TRP A 472 24.39 25.87 -24.43
CA TRP A 472 23.81 24.82 -25.25
C TRP A 472 23.10 25.44 -26.45
N LYS A 473 23.85 25.63 -27.53
CA LYS A 473 23.30 25.97 -28.83
C LYS A 473 23.37 24.72 -29.68
N ILE A 474 22.24 24.31 -30.27
CA ILE A 474 22.28 23.21 -31.24
C ILE A 474 23.13 23.68 -32.44
N ILE A 475 24.07 22.84 -32.85
CA ILE A 475 24.80 23.04 -34.11
C ILE A 475 23.91 22.47 -35.21
N ASP A 476 23.21 23.37 -35.88
CA ASP A 476 22.34 23.14 -37.04
C ASP A 476 23.04 23.46 -38.38
N ASP A 477 24.25 24.01 -38.33
CA ASP A 477 25.12 24.22 -39.49
C ASP A 477 25.73 22.89 -39.96
N GLU A 478 25.13 22.32 -41.00
CA GLU A 478 25.54 21.05 -41.61
C GLU A 478 26.99 21.09 -42.11
N SER A 479 27.48 22.24 -42.58
CA SER A 479 28.86 22.36 -43.08
C SER A 479 29.89 22.10 -41.98
N LYS A 480 29.66 22.63 -40.77
CA LYS A 480 30.51 22.37 -39.61
C LYS A 480 30.48 20.92 -39.15
N LEU A 481 29.32 20.27 -39.22
CA LEU A 481 29.18 18.86 -38.89
C LEU A 481 29.92 17.98 -39.90
N VAL A 482 29.86 18.33 -41.18
CA VAL A 482 30.62 17.68 -42.25
C VAL A 482 32.13 17.84 -42.02
N ASP A 483 32.61 19.02 -41.65
CA ASP A 483 34.04 19.26 -41.39
C ASP A 483 34.55 18.42 -40.21
N ILE A 484 33.83 18.43 -39.07
CA ILE A 484 34.17 17.63 -37.89
C ILE A 484 34.13 16.13 -38.22
N ALA A 485 33.13 15.68 -38.98
CA ALA A 485 33.02 14.28 -39.41
C ALA A 485 34.18 13.89 -40.33
N ASN A 486 34.56 14.74 -41.29
CA ASN A 486 35.69 14.49 -42.19
C ASN A 486 37.03 14.41 -41.44
N GLU A 487 37.25 15.27 -40.45
CA GLU A 487 38.43 15.23 -39.58
C GLU A 487 38.47 13.92 -38.77
N LEU A 488 37.33 13.47 -38.22
CA LEU A 488 37.26 12.22 -37.48
C LEU A 488 37.46 10.99 -38.38
N LEU A 489 36.95 11.02 -39.61
CA LEU A 489 37.16 9.98 -40.60
C LEU A 489 38.63 9.90 -41.04
N SER A 490 39.31 11.04 -41.21
CA SER A 490 40.74 11.08 -41.60
C SER A 490 41.67 10.61 -40.48
N THR A 491 41.33 10.92 -39.22
CA THR A 491 42.10 10.50 -38.03
C THR A 491 41.88 9.04 -37.63
N HIS A 492 40.86 8.36 -38.17
CA HIS A 492 40.55 6.96 -37.87
C HIS A 492 40.44 6.07 -39.13
N PRO A 493 41.50 5.97 -39.96
CA PRO A 493 41.44 5.30 -41.26
C PRO A 493 41.15 3.79 -41.17
N LYS A 494 41.61 3.14 -40.08
CA LYS A 494 41.32 1.72 -39.81
C LYS A 494 39.82 1.45 -39.66
N GLU A 495 39.10 2.38 -39.02
CA GLU A 495 37.67 2.29 -38.74
C GLU A 495 36.85 2.51 -40.02
N VAL A 496 37.28 3.46 -40.86
CA VAL A 496 36.72 3.68 -42.21
C VAL A 496 36.85 2.42 -43.06
N THR A 497 38.04 1.81 -43.08
CA THR A 497 38.29 0.58 -43.84
C THR A 497 37.43 -0.58 -43.33
N GLY A 498 37.25 -0.68 -42.01
CA GLY A 498 36.36 -1.66 -41.39
C GLY A 498 34.90 -1.50 -41.83
N TYR A 499 34.40 -0.26 -41.88
CA TYR A 499 33.06 0.03 -42.38
C TYR A 499 32.89 -0.36 -43.85
N LEU A 500 33.83 0.03 -44.72
CA LEU A 500 33.81 -0.28 -46.16
C LEU A 500 33.86 -1.80 -46.45
N LYS A 501 34.51 -2.58 -45.56
CA LYS A 501 34.51 -4.05 -45.59
C LYS A 501 33.24 -4.70 -45.03
N GLY A 502 32.20 -3.92 -44.71
CA GLY A 502 30.88 -4.40 -44.30
C GLY A 502 30.60 -4.37 -42.79
N GLN A 503 31.52 -3.89 -41.95
CA GLN A 503 31.29 -3.79 -40.50
C GLN A 503 30.42 -2.57 -40.15
N LYS A 504 29.11 -2.63 -40.43
CA LYS A 504 28.17 -1.51 -40.23
C LYS A 504 28.15 -0.92 -38.81
N ARG A 505 28.54 -1.68 -37.77
CA ARG A 505 28.65 -1.19 -36.38
C ARG A 505 29.64 -0.04 -36.20
N ARG A 506 30.60 0.14 -37.13
CA ARG A 506 31.56 1.26 -37.09
C ARG A 506 30.89 2.62 -37.32
N LEU A 507 29.68 2.66 -37.90
CA LEU A 507 28.89 3.90 -37.99
C LEU A 507 28.61 4.49 -36.60
N ASN A 508 28.17 3.67 -35.65
CA ASN A 508 27.88 4.11 -34.28
C ASN A 508 29.11 4.63 -33.54
N PHE A 509 30.30 4.12 -33.87
CA PHE A 509 31.56 4.63 -33.34
C PHE A 509 31.80 6.08 -33.78
N PHE A 510 31.67 6.35 -35.09
CA PHE A 510 31.84 7.71 -35.63
C PHE A 510 30.74 8.67 -35.15
N VAL A 511 29.48 8.21 -35.09
CA VAL A 511 28.39 8.99 -34.49
C VAL A 511 28.73 9.36 -33.04
N GLY A 512 29.20 8.41 -32.23
CA GLY A 512 29.65 8.68 -30.86
C GLY A 512 30.79 9.69 -30.78
N LYS A 513 31.78 9.61 -31.69
CA LYS A 513 32.92 10.54 -31.75
C LYS A 513 32.51 11.97 -32.15
N VAL A 514 31.66 12.12 -33.16
CA VAL A 514 31.14 13.43 -33.59
C VAL A 514 30.26 14.04 -32.50
N MET A 515 29.41 13.22 -31.84
CA MET A 515 28.61 13.67 -30.69
C MET A 515 29.49 14.12 -29.52
N ALA A 516 30.60 13.43 -29.25
CA ALA A 516 31.56 13.82 -28.23
C ALA A 516 32.30 15.12 -28.59
N ALA A 517 32.76 15.26 -29.83
CA ALA A 517 33.46 16.46 -30.32
C ALA A 517 32.56 17.71 -30.28
N THR A 518 31.27 17.54 -30.58
CA THR A 518 30.26 18.60 -30.50
C THR A 518 29.69 18.78 -29.10
N LYS A 519 30.22 18.09 -28.07
CA LYS A 519 29.71 18.14 -26.68
C LYS A 519 28.20 17.92 -26.57
N GLY A 520 27.64 17.07 -27.44
CA GLY A 520 26.20 16.78 -27.48
C GLY A 520 25.32 17.88 -28.08
N GLN A 521 25.92 18.88 -28.73
CA GLN A 521 25.21 19.99 -29.37
C GLN A 521 24.70 19.66 -30.78
N ALA A 522 25.14 18.57 -31.39
CA ALA A 522 24.61 18.11 -32.68
C ALA A 522 23.42 17.16 -32.50
N ARG A 523 22.53 17.09 -33.50
CA ARG A 523 21.42 16.13 -33.49
C ARG A 523 21.93 14.74 -33.93
N PRO A 524 21.70 13.66 -33.15
CA PRO A 524 22.21 12.33 -33.50
C PRO A 524 21.76 11.81 -34.87
N GLN A 525 20.55 12.17 -35.30
CA GLN A 525 19.99 11.79 -36.61
C GLN A 525 20.76 12.45 -37.75
N ASP A 526 21.01 13.76 -37.65
CA ASP A 526 21.78 14.52 -38.64
C ASP A 526 23.21 14.01 -38.71
N VAL A 527 23.85 13.80 -37.56
CA VAL A 527 25.20 13.23 -37.47
C VAL A 527 25.25 11.84 -38.10
N SER A 528 24.28 10.97 -37.79
CA SER A 528 24.23 9.62 -38.36
C SER A 528 24.08 9.66 -39.88
N ARG A 529 23.21 10.54 -40.40
CA ARG A 529 23.02 10.73 -41.84
C ARG A 529 24.30 11.24 -42.50
N ILE A 530 24.89 12.32 -42.00
CA ILE A 530 26.11 12.94 -42.56
C ILE A 530 27.28 11.96 -42.56
N VAL A 531 27.52 11.28 -41.43
CA VAL A 531 28.61 10.31 -41.33
C VAL A 531 28.40 9.15 -42.29
N GLN A 532 27.16 8.68 -42.45
CA GLN A 532 26.84 7.62 -43.39
C GLN A 532 27.08 8.07 -44.84
N GLU A 533 26.60 9.25 -45.23
CA GLU A 533 26.81 9.82 -46.56
C GLU A 533 28.31 9.98 -46.88
N LEU A 534 29.11 10.50 -45.94
CA LEU A 534 30.57 10.66 -46.11
C LEU A 534 31.32 9.32 -46.22
N LEU A 535 30.87 8.31 -45.47
CA LEU A 535 31.45 6.96 -45.57
C LEU A 535 31.08 6.29 -46.89
N GLU A 536 29.86 6.51 -47.39
CA GLU A 536 29.40 5.99 -48.68
C GLU A 536 30.11 6.67 -49.86
N GLN A 537 30.42 7.98 -49.78
CA GLN A 537 31.22 8.68 -50.79
C GLN A 537 32.68 8.20 -50.87
N LYS A 538 33.19 7.55 -49.82
CA LYS A 538 34.54 6.97 -49.78
C LYS A 538 34.58 5.50 -50.22
N ARG A 539 33.42 4.92 -50.54
CA ARG A 539 33.29 3.57 -51.10
C ARG A 539 33.53 3.61 -52.60
#